data_AF-A0A7C3LDK2-F1
#
_entry.id   AF-A0A7C3LDK2-F1
#
_cell.length_a   1.000
_cell.length_b   1.000
_cell.length_c   1.000
_cell.angle_alpha   90.00
_cell.angle_beta   90.00
_cell.angle_gamma   90.00
#
_symmetry.space_group_name_H-M   'P 1'
#
loop_
_entity.id
_entity.type
_entity.pdbx_description
1 polymer ?
#
loop_
_entity_poly.entity_id
_entity_poly.type
_entity_poly.pdbx_seq_one_letter_code
_entity_poly.pdbx_strand_id
1 'polypeptide(L)' 'MAATDMTDLIPQDDWYAVIDLVTQSVDSPHSKRAYSRALIDFLDWYERNGRPPFTKATINAYREALLQAGKSRSSIN' A
#
# COMPACT_ATOMS: atom_id res chain seq x y z
N MET A 1 9.40 20.02 -31.19
CA MET A 1 9.26 18.63 -30.69
C MET A 1 9.61 18.67 -29.21
N ALA A 2 8.63 18.91 -28.34
CA ALA A 2 8.86 18.94 -26.90
C ALA A 2 9.08 17.50 -26.42
N ALA A 3 10.22 17.25 -25.80
CA ALA A 3 10.48 15.99 -25.11
C ALA A 3 9.46 15.85 -23.97
N THR A 4 8.59 14.86 -24.07
CA THR A 4 7.73 14.44 -22.97
C THR A 4 8.63 14.00 -21.84
N ASP A 5 8.58 14.72 -20.73
CA ASP A 5 9.20 14.33 -19.47
C ASP A 5 8.56 12.99 -19.05
N MET A 6 9.31 11.90 -19.24
CA MET A 6 8.90 10.53 -18.92
C MET A 6 9.22 10.25 -17.46
N THR A 7 8.83 11.17 -16.58
CA THR A 7 8.97 11.01 -15.14
C THR A 7 7.79 10.16 -14.64
N ASP A 8 8.10 8.93 -14.26
CA ASP A 8 7.41 8.12 -13.24
C ASP A 8 5.97 7.66 -13.49
N LEU A 9 5.65 7.17 -14.68
CA LEU A 9 4.47 6.30 -14.81
C LEU A 9 4.81 4.89 -14.31
N ILE A 10 4.54 4.64 -13.03
CA ILE A 10 4.54 3.29 -12.46
C ILE A 10 3.48 2.45 -13.20
N PRO A 11 3.85 1.31 -13.82
CA PRO A 11 2.87 0.40 -14.41
C PRO A 11 1.79 0.07 -13.37
N GLN A 12 0.51 0.08 -13.77
CA GLN A 12 -0.61 -0.06 -12.82
C GLN A 12 -0.53 -1.29 -11.90
N ASP A 13 0.20 -2.33 -12.32
CA ASP A 13 0.38 -3.59 -11.59
C ASP A 13 1.74 -3.73 -10.88
N ASP A 14 2.61 -2.71 -10.93
CA ASP A 14 3.89 -2.74 -10.24
C ASP A 14 3.78 -2.21 -8.80
N TRP A 15 3.31 -3.10 -7.92
CA TRP A 15 3.18 -2.81 -6.51
C TRP A 15 4.51 -2.58 -5.79
N TYR A 16 5.62 -3.13 -6.30
CA TYR A 16 6.94 -2.91 -5.73
C TYR A 16 7.39 -1.47 -5.93
N ALA A 17 7.09 -0.88 -7.09
CA ALA A 17 7.35 0.52 -7.35
C ALA A 17 6.52 1.45 -6.44
N VAL A 18 5.27 1.09 -6.11
CA VAL A 18 4.46 1.84 -5.14
C VAL A 18 5.06 1.78 -3.73
N ILE A 19 5.51 0.61 -3.29
CA ILE A 19 6.18 0.44 -2.00
C ILE A 19 7.47 1.27 -1.95
N ASP A 20 8.29 1.21 -3.00
CA ASP A 20 9.55 1.96 -3.07
C ASP A 20 9.29 3.47 -3.04
N LEU A 21 8.33 3.96 -3.82
CA LEU A 21 7.94 5.38 -3.82
C LEU A 21 7.54 5.89 -2.43
N VAL A 22 6.66 5.15 -1.73
CA VAL A 22 6.18 5.56 -0.39
C VAL A 22 7.29 5.44 0.66
N THR A 23 8.17 4.46 0.55
CA THR A 23 9.26 4.29 1.52
C THR A 23 10.41 5.26 1.28
N GLN A 24 10.62 5.72 0.05
CA GLN A 24 11.55 6.80 -0.26
C GLN A 24 11.05 8.16 0.24
N SER A 25 9.73 8.36 0.38
CA SER A 25 9.15 9.62 0.88
C SER A 25 9.24 9.82 2.41
N VAL A 26 9.83 8.88 3.15
CA VAL A 26 9.97 8.97 4.62
C VAL A 26 11.44 8.84 5.03
N ASP A 27 11.92 9.70 5.93
CA ASP A 27 13.36 9.72 6.28
C ASP A 27 13.75 8.70 7.36
N SER A 28 12.84 8.39 8.28
CA SER A 28 13.14 7.52 9.42
C SER A 28 13.25 6.05 8.99
N PRO A 29 14.36 5.34 9.31
CA PRO A 29 14.49 3.91 9.04
C PRO A 29 13.41 3.05 9.69
N HIS A 30 12.90 3.48 10.85
CA HIS A 30 11.78 2.81 11.51
C HIS A 30 10.49 2.98 10.71
N SER A 31 10.19 4.21 10.28
CA SER A 31 9.02 4.51 9.45
C SER A 31 9.08 3.74 8.13
N LYS A 32 10.23 3.71 7.44
CA LYS A 32 10.40 2.91 6.21
C LYS A 32 9.98 1.46 6.39
N ARG A 33 10.46 0.80 7.44
CA ARG A 33 10.11 -0.60 7.75
C ARG A 33 8.62 -0.76 8.05
N ALA A 34 8.04 0.15 8.83
CA ALA A 34 6.62 0.11 9.18
C ALA A 34 5.71 0.27 7.95
N TYR A 35 5.98 1.27 7.09
CA TYR A 35 5.23 1.50 5.86
C TYR A 35 5.42 0.36 4.86
N SER A 36 6.65 -0.12 4.67
CA SER A 36 6.92 -1.29 3.80
C SER A 36 6.07 -2.48 4.22
N ARG A 37 6.06 -2.78 5.53
CA ARG A 37 5.31 -3.92 6.06
C ARG A 37 3.81 -3.74 5.87
N ALA A 38 3.27 -2.57 6.20
CA ALA A 38 1.84 -2.29 6.10
C ALA A 38 1.33 -2.36 4.65
N LEU A 39 2.12 -1.85 3.70
CA LEU A 39 1.80 -1.90 2.27
C LEU A 39 1.82 -3.33 1.74
N ILE A 40 2.88 -4.10 2.06
CA ILE A 40 2.97 -5.51 1.66
C ILE A 40 1.78 -6.30 2.23
N ASP A 41 1.45 -6.14 3.51
CA ASP A 41 0.32 -6.84 4.13
C ASP A 41 -1.03 -6.48 3.46
N PHE A 42 -1.22 -5.20 3.10
CA PHE A 42 -2.40 -4.76 2.37
C PHE A 42 -2.48 -5.38 0.97
N LEU A 43 -1.38 -5.37 0.23
CA LEU A 43 -1.31 -5.88 -1.13
C LEU A 43 -1.54 -7.40 -1.18
N ASP A 44 -0.95 -8.14 -0.26
CA ASP A 44 -1.20 -9.58 -0.10
C ASP A 44 -2.69 -9.86 0.15
N TRP A 45 -3.34 -9.07 1.02
CA TRP A 45 -4.77 -9.19 1.25
C TRP A 45 -5.57 -8.81 -0.02
N TYR A 46 -5.19 -7.73 -0.70
CA TYR A 46 -5.86 -7.21 -1.89
C TYR A 46 -5.84 -8.22 -3.05
N GLU A 47 -4.69 -8.85 -3.30
CA GLU A 47 -4.53 -9.93 -4.28
C GLU A 47 -5.43 -11.13 -3.96
N ARG A 48 -5.43 -11.58 -2.69
CA ARG A 48 -6.27 -12.71 -2.24
C ARG A 48 -7.78 -12.42 -2.35
N ASN A 49 -8.17 -11.14 -2.37
CA ASN A 49 -9.56 -10.71 -2.50
C ASN A 49 -9.93 -10.35 -3.95
N GLY A 50 -9.10 -10.71 -4.93
CA GLY A 50 -9.42 -10.55 -6.36
C GLY A 50 -9.28 -9.12 -6.86
N ARG A 51 -8.44 -8.30 -6.21
CA ARG A 51 -8.15 -6.90 -6.60
C ARG A 51 -9.42 -6.04 -6.78
N PRO A 52 -10.27 -5.91 -5.74
CA PRO A 52 -11.48 -5.10 -5.83
C PRO A 52 -11.15 -3.63 -6.15
N PRO A 53 -12.05 -2.83 -6.76
CA PRO A 53 -11.75 -1.42 -7.05
C PRO A 53 -11.17 -0.67 -5.85
N PHE A 54 -10.09 0.10 -6.05
CA PHE A 54 -9.43 0.81 -4.97
C PHE A 54 -10.31 1.99 -4.48
N THR A 55 -11.11 1.71 -3.46
CA THR A 55 -12.12 2.63 -2.92
C THR A 55 -12.06 2.67 -1.40
N LYS A 56 -12.73 3.65 -0.79
CA LYS A 56 -12.88 3.71 0.68
C LYS A 56 -13.54 2.45 1.25
N ALA A 57 -14.47 1.84 0.51
CA ALA A 57 -15.12 0.59 0.93
C ALA A 57 -14.09 -0.56 1.01
N THR A 58 -13.18 -0.65 0.04
CA THR A 58 -12.09 -1.63 0.03
C THR A 58 -11.15 -1.46 1.22
N ILE A 59 -10.78 -0.22 1.54
CA ILE A 59 -9.95 0.07 2.72
C ILE A 59 -10.68 -0.30 4.02
N ASN A 60 -11.97 -0.02 4.13
CA ASN A 60 -12.77 -0.42 5.29
C ASN A 60 -12.85 -1.94 5.44
N ALA A 61 -13.06 -2.68 4.33
CA ALA A 61 -13.06 -4.13 4.34
C ALA A 61 -11.72 -4.72 4.81
N TYR A 62 -10.59 -4.12 4.40
CA TYR A 62 -9.28 -4.51 4.92
C TYR A 62 -9.16 -4.24 6.43
N ARG A 63 -9.59 -3.06 6.90
CA ARG A 63 -9.59 -2.72 8.33
C ARG A 63 -10.43 -3.71 9.15
N GLU A 64 -11.59 -4.10 8.64
CA GLU A 64 -12.44 -5.13 9.26
C GLU A 64 -11.73 -6.49 9.30
N ALA A 65 -11.07 -6.90 8.21
CA ALA A 65 -10.29 -8.13 8.18
C ALA A 65 -9.17 -8.14 9.24
N LEU A 66 -8.49 -7.01 9.44
CA LEU A 66 -7.46 -6.87 10.49
C LEU A 66 -8.04 -6.96 11.90
N LEU A 67 -9.23 -6.38 12.14
CA LEU A 67 -9.93 -6.48 13.42
C LEU A 67 -10.35 -7.93 13.70
N GLN A 68 -10.89 -8.63 12.69
CA GLN A 68 -11.27 -10.04 12.82
C GLN A 68 -10.05 -10.95 13.03
N ALA A 69 -8.88 -10.58 12.49
CA ALA A 69 -7.60 -11.23 12.77
C ALA A 69 -7.01 -10.89 14.15
N GLY A 70 -7.73 -10.11 14.98
CA GLY A 70 -7.34 -9.80 16.35
C GLY A 70 -6.32 -8.66 16.50
N LYS A 71 -6.02 -7.90 15.44
CA LYS A 71 -5.16 -6.72 15.58
C LYS A 71 -5.86 -5.63 16.39
N SER A 72 -5.11 -5.01 17.30
CA SER A 72 -5.62 -3.87 18.07
C SER A 72 -5.87 -2.67 17.15
N ARG A 73 -6.81 -1.79 17.54
CA ARG A 73 -7.03 -0.53 16.83
C ARG A 73 -5.77 0.35 16.76
N SER A 74 -4.92 0.29 17.78
CA SER A 74 -3.63 1.00 17.80
C SER A 74 -2.62 0.46 16.79
N SER A 75 -2.76 -0.80 16.35
CA SER A 75 -1.91 -1.39 15.31
C SER A 75 -2.48 -1.19 13.90
N ILE A 76 -3.73 -0.74 13.78
CA ILE A 76 -4.44 -0.51 12.51
C ILE A 76 -4.44 0.99 12.12
N ASN A 77 -4.35 1.88 13.11
CA ASN A 77 -4.26 3.33 12.94
C ASN A 77 -2.81 3.79 12.89
#